data_AF-A0A1V1NU01-F1
#
_entry.id   AF-A0A1V1NU01-F1
#
_cell.length_a   1.000
_cell.length_b   1.000
_cell.length_c   1.000
_cell.angle_alpha   90.00
_cell.angle_beta   90.00
_cell.angle_gamma   90.00
#
_symmetry.space_group_name_H-M   'P 1'
#
loop_
_entity.id
_entity.type
_entity.pdbx_description
1 polymer ?
#
loop_
_entity_poly.entity_id
_entity_poly.type
_entity_poly.pdbx_seq_one_letter_code
_entity_poly.pdbx_strand_id
1 'polypeptide(L)'
;MNIFQMEKKMPALIKELIQLNEGKTLEFKRDLSSPKNFLKTLVAFANSAGGRLVFGVEDKTQAIVGIENPLDEEERLCNIISDSIEPRLVPNIEMTTIEEKTLFIVEVF
;
A
#
# COMPACT_ATOMS: atom_id res chain seq x y z
N MET A 1 -3.03 25.20 10.06
CA MET A 1 -2.71 23.83 10.52
C MET A 1 -1.24 23.60 10.22
N ASN A 2 -0.39 23.37 11.24
CA ASN A 2 1.07 23.32 11.06
C ASN A 2 1.51 21.96 10.49
N ILE A 3 2.48 22.01 9.56
CA ILE A 3 3.07 20.86 8.86
C ILE A 3 3.62 19.82 9.86
N PHE A 4 4.20 20.28 10.97
CA PHE A 4 4.71 19.45 12.08
C PHE A 4 3.63 18.62 12.80
N GLN A 5 2.35 19.04 12.78
CA GLN A 5 1.26 18.22 13.32
C GLN A 5 0.80 17.15 12.31
N MET A 6 1.04 17.36 11.02
CA MET A 6 0.69 16.42 9.95
C MET A 6 1.65 15.22 9.95
N GLU A 7 2.96 15.47 10.08
CA GLU A 7 3.99 14.42 10.17
C GLU A 7 3.84 13.53 11.41
N LYS A 8 3.34 14.05 12.54
CA LYS A 8 3.07 13.22 13.73
C LYS A 8 1.74 12.46 13.67
N LYS A 9 0.80 12.89 12.82
CA LYS A 9 -0.51 12.22 12.65
C LYS A 9 -0.43 11.02 11.71
N MET A 10 0.41 11.10 10.67
CA MET A 10 0.60 10.02 9.69
C MET A 10 0.99 8.67 10.33
N PRO A 11 1.98 8.61 11.25
CA PRO A 11 2.40 7.35 11.87
C PRO A 11 1.30 6.73 12.74
N ALA A 12 0.47 7.55 13.40
CA ALA A 12 -0.64 7.07 14.21
C ALA A 12 -1.74 6.46 13.32
N LEU A 13 -2.10 7.14 12.22
CA LEU A 13 -3.13 6.68 11.29
C LEU A 13 -2.77 5.34 10.64
N ILE A 14 -1.49 5.14 10.32
CA ILE A 14 -1.04 3.89 9.68
C ILE A 14 -0.97 2.75 10.70
N LYS A 15 -0.54 3.02 11.94
CA LYS A 15 -0.62 2.02 13.02
C LYS A 15 -2.06 1.58 13.28
N GLU A 16 -3.01 2.51 13.29
CA GLU A 16 -4.43 2.20 13.39
C GLU A 16 -4.91 1.36 12.19
N LEU A 17 -4.44 1.69 10.99
CA LEU A 17 -4.79 0.95 9.77
C LEU A 17 -4.26 -0.50 9.77
N ILE A 18 -3.03 -0.73 10.25
CA ILE A 18 -2.44 -2.08 10.37
C ILE A 18 -3.18 -2.93 11.43
N GLN A 19 -3.82 -2.30 12.42
CA GLN A 19 -4.66 -3.00 13.41
C GLN A 19 -6.04 -3.39 12.87
N LEU A 20 -6.45 -2.89 11.71
CA LEU A 20 -7.70 -3.30 11.08
C LEU A 20 -7.52 -4.66 10.41
N ASN A 21 -8.57 -5.49 10.46
CA ASN A 21 -8.59 -6.73 9.70
C ASN A 21 -8.74 -6.45 8.20
N GLU A 22 -8.23 -7.36 7.39
CA GLU A 22 -8.48 -7.35 5.94
C GLU A 22 -9.98 -7.40 5.63
N GLY A 23 -10.34 -6.84 4.48
CA GLY A 23 -11.72 -6.79 4.04
C GLY A 23 -11.86 -6.29 2.62
N LYS A 24 -13.06 -5.82 2.29
CA LYS A 24 -13.40 -5.42 0.92
C LYS A 24 -12.64 -4.19 0.41
N THR A 25 -12.02 -3.42 1.30
CA THR A 25 -11.36 -2.14 0.99
C THR A 25 -9.95 -2.05 1.60
N LEU A 26 -9.44 -3.14 2.19
CA LEU A 26 -8.13 -3.19 2.82
C LEU A 26 -7.54 -4.58 2.65
N GLU A 27 -6.36 -4.66 2.06
CA GLU A 27 -5.61 -5.90 1.90
C GLU A 27 -4.13 -5.66 2.19
N PHE A 28 -3.47 -6.64 2.81
CA PHE A 28 -2.05 -6.60 3.13
C PHE A 28 -1.27 -7.55 2.23
N LYS A 29 -0.06 -7.13 1.85
CA LYS A 29 0.91 -7.96 1.14
C LYS A 29 2.29 -7.77 1.76
N ARG A 30 3.02 -8.88 1.82
CA ARG A 30 4.39 -8.87 2.33
C ARG A 30 5.31 -8.00 1.46
N ASP A 31 5.24 -8.20 0.15
CA ASP A 31 6.13 -7.60 -0.84
C ASP A 31 5.49 -7.59 -2.25
N LEU A 32 6.24 -7.14 -3.25
CA LEU A 32 5.82 -7.06 -4.67
C LEU A 32 6.10 -8.37 -5.46
N SER A 33 6.42 -9.48 -4.81
CA SER A 33 6.83 -10.74 -5.48
C SER A 33 5.73 -11.37 -6.34
N SER A 34 4.47 -11.02 -6.09
CA SER A 34 3.30 -11.57 -6.79
C SER A 34 2.48 -10.53 -7.56
N PRO A 35 3.00 -9.94 -8.67
CA PRO A 35 2.32 -8.90 -9.45
C PRO A 35 0.90 -9.23 -9.85
N LYS A 36 0.67 -10.42 -10.40
CA LYS A 36 -0.67 -10.85 -10.83
C LYS A 36 -1.69 -10.88 -9.70
N ASN A 37 -1.24 -11.11 -8.46
CA ASN A 37 -2.13 -11.16 -7.30
C ASN A 37 -2.55 -9.74 -6.92
N PHE A 38 -1.58 -8.85 -6.65
CA PHE A 38 -1.91 -7.50 -6.23
C PHE A 38 -2.58 -6.66 -7.32
N LEU A 39 -2.25 -6.87 -8.60
CA LEU A 39 -2.93 -6.18 -9.71
C LEU A 39 -4.42 -6.52 -9.75
N LYS A 40 -4.80 -7.77 -9.45
CA LYS A 40 -6.22 -8.15 -9.35
C LYS A 40 -6.91 -7.42 -8.20
N THR A 41 -6.25 -7.29 -7.05
CA THR A 41 -6.76 -6.51 -5.92
C THR A 41 -6.96 -5.05 -6.31
N LEU A 42 -5.96 -4.41 -6.93
CA LEU A 42 -6.06 -3.02 -7.37
C LEU A 42 -7.20 -2.79 -8.36
N VAL A 43 -7.36 -3.69 -9.34
CA VAL A 43 -8.48 -3.65 -10.29
C VAL A 43 -9.82 -3.89 -9.57
N ALA A 44 -9.88 -4.77 -8.57
CA ALA A 44 -11.09 -4.99 -7.78
C ALA A 44 -11.48 -3.76 -6.95
N PHE A 45 -10.50 -3.07 -6.36
CA PHE A 45 -10.74 -1.80 -5.66
C PHE A 45 -11.20 -0.70 -6.62
N ALA A 46 -10.56 -0.56 -7.78
CA ALA A 46 -10.93 0.41 -8.81
C ALA A 46 -12.37 0.22 -9.34
N ASN A 47 -12.84 -1.02 -9.38
CA ASN A 47 -14.18 -1.35 -9.84
C ASN A 47 -15.25 -1.36 -8.72
N SER A 48 -14.86 -1.03 -7.48
CA SER A 48 -15.75 -1.03 -6.33
C SER A 48 -15.75 0.32 -5.62
N ALA A 49 -15.72 0.36 -4.29
CA ALA A 49 -15.77 1.59 -3.50
C ALA A 49 -14.37 2.18 -3.25
N GLY A 50 -13.38 1.79 -4.06
CA GLY A 50 -11.97 2.03 -3.78
C GLY A 50 -11.42 1.09 -2.70
N GLY A 51 -10.22 1.40 -2.23
CA GLY A 51 -9.55 0.61 -1.21
C GLY A 51 -8.07 0.93 -1.06
N ARG A 52 -7.46 0.31 -0.05
CA ARG A 52 -6.04 0.44 0.27
C ARG A 52 -5.38 -0.92 0.20
N LEU A 53 -4.30 -0.99 -0.57
CA LEU A 53 -3.41 -2.12 -0.58
C LEU A 53 -2.10 -1.71 0.09
N VAL A 54 -1.73 -2.42 1.15
CA VAL A 54 -0.55 -2.09 1.95
C VAL A 54 0.52 -3.15 1.77
N PHE A 55 1.71 -2.72 1.35
CA PHE A 55 2.88 -3.59 1.19
C PHE A 55 3.86 -3.44 2.37
N GLY A 56 4.60 -4.51 2.66
CA GLY A 56 5.53 -4.59 3.79
C GLY A 56 4.86 -5.10 5.08
N VAL A 57 3.68 -5.72 4.96
CA VAL A 57 2.93 -6.30 6.08
C VAL A 57 2.59 -7.76 5.76
N GLU A 58 2.89 -8.66 6.69
CA GLU A 58 2.56 -10.08 6.54
C GLU A 58 1.05 -10.31 6.72
N ASP A 59 0.37 -10.76 5.67
CA ASP A 59 -1.09 -11.00 5.59
C ASP A 59 -1.69 -11.65 6.86
N LYS A 60 -1.17 -12.80 7.29
CA LYS A 60 -1.78 -13.59 8.39
C LYS A 60 -1.53 -13.05 9.79
N THR A 61 -0.36 -12.47 10.02
CA THR A 61 0.08 -12.05 11.38
C THR A 61 0.04 -10.55 11.55
N GLN A 62 -0.17 -9.81 10.46
CA GLN A 62 -0.05 -8.36 10.36
C GLN A 62 1.31 -7.84 10.85
N ALA A 63 2.33 -8.70 10.83
CA ALA A 63 3.67 -8.33 11.23
C ALA A 63 4.25 -7.35 10.21
N ILE A 64 4.75 -6.21 10.69
CA ILE A 64 5.46 -5.23 9.87
C ILE A 64 6.81 -5.83 9.49
N VAL A 65 6.99 -6.14 8.21
CA VAL A 65 8.24 -6.70 7.66
C VAL A 65 9.06 -5.64 6.94
N GLY A 66 8.41 -4.65 6.34
CA GLY A 66 9.05 -3.62 5.53
C GLY A 66 9.35 -4.05 4.10
N ILE A 67 9.68 -3.06 3.26
CA ILE A 67 10.15 -3.24 1.88
C ILE A 67 11.65 -2.93 1.83
N GLU A 68 12.41 -3.84 1.24
CA GLU A 68 13.82 -3.64 0.95
C GLU A 68 13.98 -2.77 -0.30
N ASN A 69 14.95 -1.84 -0.30
CA ASN A 69 15.18 -0.87 -1.39
C ASN A 69 13.90 -0.15 -1.85
N PRO A 70 13.25 0.63 -0.95
CA PRO A 70 11.92 1.16 -1.19
C PRO A 70 11.83 2.07 -2.44
N LEU A 71 12.90 2.78 -2.81
CA LEU A 71 12.88 3.61 -4.02
C LEU A 71 12.82 2.76 -5.30
N ASP A 72 13.61 1.69 -5.36
CA ASP A 72 13.65 0.79 -6.53
C ASP A 72 12.32 0.03 -6.67
N GLU A 73 11.76 -0.44 -5.54
CA GLU A 73 10.49 -1.15 -5.53
C GLU A 73 9.28 -0.22 -5.79
N GLU A 74 9.33 1.06 -5.40
CA GLU A 74 8.31 2.06 -5.79
C GLU A 74 8.30 2.28 -7.31
N GLU A 75 9.47 2.48 -7.92
CA GLU A 75 9.58 2.64 -9.37
C GLU A 75 9.03 1.40 -10.09
N ARG A 76 9.44 0.21 -9.61
CA ARG A 76 8.95 -1.06 -10.14
C ARG A 76 7.44 -1.21 -10.00
N LEU A 77 6.86 -0.82 -8.87
CA LEU A 77 5.41 -0.85 -8.65
C LEU A 77 4.68 0.06 -9.65
N CYS A 78 5.14 1.29 -9.83
CA CYS A 78 4.59 2.24 -10.79
C CYS A 78 4.60 1.68 -12.21
N ASN A 79 5.73 1.11 -12.63
CA ASN A 79 5.89 0.52 -13.97
C ASN A 79 4.94 -0.67 -14.16
N ILE A 80 4.87 -1.60 -13.19
CA ILE A 80 3.99 -2.76 -13.27
C ILE A 80 2.52 -2.35 -13.40
N ILE A 81 2.06 -1.36 -12.62
CA ILE A 81 0.68 -0.87 -12.68
C ILE A 81 0.38 -0.22 -14.03
N SER A 82 1.27 0.67 -14.50
CA SER A 82 1.11 1.39 -15.76
C SER A 82 1.06 0.44 -16.97
N ASP A 83 1.87 -0.62 -16.96
CA ASP A 83 1.98 -1.54 -18.09
C ASP A 83 0.89 -2.63 -18.10
N SER A 84 0.25 -2.90 -16.96
CA SER A 84 -0.61 -4.07 -16.79
C SER A 84 -2.11 -3.78 -16.67
N ILE A 85 -2.52 -2.52 -16.47
CA ILE A 85 -3.92 -2.15 -16.25
C ILE A 85 -4.42 -1.20 -17.34
N GLU A 86 -5.46 -1.63 -18.05
CA GLU A 86 -6.16 -0.86 -19.09
C GLU A 86 -7.68 -0.83 -18.77
N PRO A 87 -8.36 0.34 -18.78
CA PRO A 87 -7.80 1.69 -18.95
C PRO A 87 -6.84 2.08 -17.82
N ARG A 88 -5.89 2.98 -18.11
CA ARG A 88 -4.83 3.39 -17.16
C ARG A 88 -5.38 3.72 -15.78
N LEU A 89 -4.93 2.96 -14.78
CA LEU A 89 -5.15 3.22 -13.35
C LEU A 89 -4.01 4.07 -12.79
N VAL A 90 -4.33 5.19 -12.13
CA VAL A 90 -3.35 6.03 -11.43
C VAL A 90 -3.72 6.06 -9.94
N PRO A 91 -3.20 5.12 -9.13
CA PRO A 91 -3.46 5.13 -7.70
C PRO A 91 -2.61 6.20 -7.00
N ASN A 92 -3.00 6.56 -5.79
CA ASN A 92 -2.15 7.33 -4.88
C ASN A 92 -1.20 6.36 -4.17
N ILE A 93 0.11 6.55 -4.31
CA ILE A 93 1.13 5.72 -3.65
C ILE A 93 1.82 6.57 -2.60
N GLU A 94 1.81 6.12 -1.35
CA GLU A 94 2.49 6.77 -0.24
C GLU A 94 3.53 5.81 0.36
N MET A 95 4.75 6.31 0.55
CA MET A 95 5.79 5.65 1.34
C MET A 95 5.76 6.14 2.78
N THR A 96 5.74 5.22 3.73
CA THR A 96 5.76 5.55 5.15
C THR A 96 6.72 4.65 5.91
N THR A 97 7.28 5.14 7.01
CA THR A 97 8.24 4.36 7.81
C THR A 97 7.72 4.20 9.23
N ILE A 98 7.65 2.94 9.68
CA ILE A 98 7.25 2.55 11.04
C ILE A 98 8.29 1.58 11.55
N GLU A 99 8.83 1.82 12.75
CA GLU A 99 9.83 0.92 13.37
C GLU A 99 11.01 0.63 12.45
N GLU A 100 11.50 1.68 11.77
CA GLU A 100 12.60 1.63 10.79
C GLU A 100 12.31 0.78 9.53
N LYS A 101 11.05 0.37 9.35
CA LYS A 101 10.59 -0.41 8.19
C LYS A 101 9.71 0.46 7.31
N THR A 102 10.08 0.55 6.04
CA THR A 102 9.31 1.30 5.04
C THR A 102 8.19 0.43 4.47
N LEU A 103 6.99 0.99 4.36
CA LEU A 103 5.78 0.39 3.82
C LEU A 103 5.28 1.22 2.65
N PHE A 104 4.58 0.57 1.72
CA PHE A 104 3.85 1.28 0.66
C PHE A 104 2.35 1.18 0.93
N ILE A 105 1.66 2.30 0.75
CA ILE A 105 0.20 2.38 0.81
C ILE A 105 -0.26 2.80 -0.57
N VAL A 106 -0.96 1.89 -1.25
CA VAL A 106 -1.54 2.14 -2.57
C VAL A 106 -3.04 2.33 -2.40
N GLU A 107 -3.51 3.55 -2.60
CA GLU A 107 -4.91 3.93 -2.45
C GLU A 107 -5.57 4.15 -3.81
N VAL A 108 -6.76 3.55 -3.96
CA VAL A 108 -7.63 3.64 -5.13
C VAL A 108 -8.97 4.23 -4.69
N PHE A 109 -9.54 5.15 -5.47
CA PHE A 109 -10.78 5.89 -5.18
C PHE A 109 -11.90 5.55 -6.16
#